data_AF-A0A9W6XZJ7-F1
#
_entry.id   AF-A0A9W6XZJ7-F1
#
_cell.length_a   1.000
_cell.length_b   1.000
_cell.length_c   1.000
_cell.angle_alpha   90.00
_cell.angle_beta   90.00
_cell.angle_gamma   90.00
#
_symmetry.space_group_name_H-M   'P 1'
#
loop_
_entity.id
_entity.type
_entity.pdbx_description
1 polymer ?
#
loop_
_entity_poly.entity_id
_entity_poly.type
_entity_poly.pdbx_seq_one_letter_code
_entity_poly.pdbx_strand_id
1 'polypeptide(L)'
;MLRVKERTRGAAPAVPLTSKTDGLGQNFRYFLTYIKEQDQIYERGLLEKDESPASVLVVDFLDGYPEEPIIKIGETTSKEEAKELRWRRQHWTRANSAMLNLLNQSVTNTFLSVLPDPVSSMRPCDI
;
A
#
# COMPACT_ATOMS: atom_id res chain seq x y z
N MET A 1 66.61 19.76 -22.73
CA MET A 1 65.60 20.34 -21.82
C MET A 1 64.22 19.85 -22.23
N LEU A 2 63.67 18.87 -21.52
CA LEU A 2 62.33 18.30 -21.77
C LEU A 2 61.29 19.06 -20.93
N ARG A 3 60.36 19.77 -21.56
CA ARG A 3 59.17 20.33 -20.89
C ARG A 3 58.12 19.22 -20.73
N VAL A 4 57.93 18.74 -19.52
CA VAL A 4 56.76 17.94 -19.14
C VAL A 4 55.57 18.89 -19.05
N LYS A 5 54.55 18.67 -19.89
CA LYS A 5 53.28 19.41 -19.86
C LYS A 5 52.36 18.71 -18.87
N GLU A 6 52.23 19.26 -17.66
CA GLU A 6 51.28 18.79 -16.66
C GLU A 6 49.85 18.88 -17.22
N ARG A 7 49.20 17.71 -17.32
CA ARG A 7 47.81 17.57 -17.72
C ARG A 7 46.99 17.59 -16.42
N THR A 8 46.44 18.75 -16.09
CA THR A 8 45.44 18.90 -15.03
C THR A 8 44.28 17.96 -15.31
N ARG A 9 44.15 16.91 -14.47
CA ARG A 9 42.95 16.06 -14.44
C ARG A 9 41.82 16.93 -13.90
N GLY A 10 40.96 17.41 -14.78
CA GLY A 10 39.66 17.96 -14.38
C GLY A 10 38.94 16.93 -13.56
N ALA A 11 38.61 17.28 -12.32
CA ALA A 11 37.72 16.51 -11.47
C ALA A 11 36.41 16.29 -12.23
N ALA A 12 36.01 15.04 -12.42
CA ALA A 12 34.69 14.72 -12.92
C ALA A 12 33.66 15.34 -11.96
N PRO A 13 32.60 16.01 -12.46
CA PRO A 13 31.53 16.46 -11.58
C PRO A 13 30.92 15.22 -10.91
N ALA A 14 30.89 15.23 -9.58
CA ALA A 14 30.18 14.22 -8.81
C ALA A 14 28.71 14.23 -9.27
N VAL A 15 28.31 13.19 -9.99
CA VAL A 15 26.90 12.94 -10.31
C VAL A 15 26.18 12.73 -8.98
N PRO A 16 25.16 13.53 -8.64
CA PRO A 16 24.39 13.30 -7.43
C PRO A 16 23.76 11.92 -7.51
N LEU A 17 24.04 11.06 -6.53
CA LEU A 17 23.30 9.83 -6.28
C LEU A 17 21.91 10.20 -5.72
N THR A 18 21.07 10.81 -6.55
CA THR A 18 19.67 11.09 -6.23
C THR A 18 18.83 10.43 -7.30
N SER A 19 18.00 9.43 -6.94
CA SER A 19 16.74 9.13 -7.65
C SER A 19 16.07 7.80 -7.28
N LYS A 20 16.67 6.90 -6.47
CA LYS A 20 15.97 5.64 -6.09
C LYS A 20 15.26 5.70 -4.73
N THR A 21 15.77 6.48 -3.78
CA THR A 21 15.17 6.59 -2.44
C THR A 21 13.92 7.47 -2.40
N ASP A 22 13.84 8.47 -3.27
CA ASP A 22 12.73 9.44 -3.28
C ASP A 22 11.43 8.82 -3.83
N GLY A 23 11.54 7.92 -4.82
CA GLY A 23 10.39 7.23 -5.40
C GLY A 23 9.70 6.26 -4.43
N LEU A 24 10.46 5.56 -3.58
CA LEU A 24 9.89 4.64 -2.59
C LEU A 24 9.12 5.40 -1.50
N GLY A 25 9.68 6.50 -0.98
CA GLY A 25 9.01 7.35 -0.01
C GLY A 25 7.75 8.01 -0.55
N GLN A 26 7.75 8.38 -1.84
CA GLN A 26 6.61 8.98 -2.50
C GLN A 26 5.48 7.96 -2.76
N ASN A 27 5.82 6.74 -3.18
CA ASN A 27 4.85 5.64 -3.33
C ASN A 27 4.19 5.26 -2.00
N PHE A 28 4.96 5.19 -0.92
CA PHE A 28 4.41 4.91 0.41
C PHE A 28 3.48 6.04 0.88
N ARG A 29 3.82 7.30 0.61
CA ARG A 29 2.94 8.43 0.94
C ARG A 29 1.61 8.38 0.17
N TYR A 30 1.63 8.06 -1.13
CA TYR A 30 0.41 7.88 -1.90
C TYR A 30 -0.45 6.73 -1.38
N PHE A 31 0.19 5.62 -1.01
CA PHE A 31 -0.47 4.47 -0.40
C PHE A 31 -1.21 4.85 0.90
N LEU A 32 -0.54 5.57 1.81
CA LEU A 32 -1.16 6.04 3.06
C LEU A 32 -2.32 7.01 2.82
N THR A 33 -2.18 7.93 1.85
CA THR A 33 -3.26 8.86 1.50
C THR A 33 -4.48 8.10 0.99
N TYR A 34 -4.27 7.13 0.10
CA TYR A 34 -5.37 6.34 -0.46
C TYR A 34 -6.11 5.53 0.61
N ILE A 35 -5.39 4.92 1.57
CA ILE A 35 -6.00 4.22 2.71
C ILE A 35 -6.93 5.16 3.49
N LYS A 36 -6.46 6.37 3.81
CA LYS A 36 -7.26 7.36 4.54
C LYS A 36 -8.51 7.78 3.78
N GLU A 37 -8.40 7.98 2.47
CA GLU A 37 -9.56 8.30 1.63
C GLU A 37 -10.59 7.17 1.61
N GLN A 38 -10.13 5.92 1.50
CA GLN A 38 -11.01 4.75 1.55
C GLN A 38 -11.73 4.61 2.89
N ASP A 39 -11.05 4.89 4.00
CA ASP A 39 -11.66 4.86 5.32
C ASP A 39 -12.66 6.01 5.50
N GLN A 40 -12.34 7.23 5.08
CA GLN A 40 -13.27 8.36 5.11
C GLN A 40 -14.53 8.16 4.26
N ILE A 41 -14.39 7.59 3.05
CA ILE A 41 -15.55 7.29 2.19
C ILE A 41 -16.44 6.26 2.89
N TYR A 42 -15.85 5.25 3.50
CA TYR A 42 -16.58 4.21 4.18
C TYR A 42 -17.32 4.73 5.41
N GLU A 43 -16.64 5.46 6.29
CA GLU A 43 -17.24 6.07 7.48
C GLU A 43 -18.38 7.03 7.14
N ARG A 44 -18.21 7.83 6.09
CA ARG A 44 -19.29 8.68 5.58
C ARG A 44 -20.49 7.85 5.12
N GLY A 45 -20.26 6.76 4.39
CA GLY A 45 -21.32 5.88 3.95
C GLY A 45 -22.06 5.19 5.10
N LEU A 46 -21.38 4.90 6.21
CA LEU A 46 -22.02 4.40 7.44
C LEU A 46 -22.90 5.48 8.08
N LEU A 47 -22.37 6.71 8.18
CA LEU A 47 -23.11 7.84 8.75
C LEU A 47 -24.36 8.18 7.94
N GLU A 48 -24.27 8.19 6.61
CA GLU A 48 -25.41 8.45 5.70
C GLU A 48 -26.51 7.40 5.82
N LYS A 49 -26.16 6.17 6.23
CA LYS A 49 -27.10 5.05 6.40
C LYS A 49 -27.58 4.86 7.84
N ASP A 50 -27.12 5.69 8.78
CA ASP A 50 -27.36 5.53 10.21
C ASP A 50 -26.93 4.13 10.72
N GLU A 51 -25.85 3.60 10.15
CA GLU A 51 -25.26 2.30 10.51
C GLU A 51 -24.27 2.43 11.68
N SER A 52 -23.87 1.28 12.25
CA SER A 52 -22.89 1.26 13.34
C SER A 52 -21.55 1.85 12.87
N PRO A 53 -20.89 2.71 13.67
CA PRO A 53 -19.58 3.24 13.33
C PRO A 53 -18.56 2.14 13.04
N ALA A 54 -17.63 2.43 12.13
CA ALA A 54 -16.57 1.50 11.80
C ALA A 54 -15.74 1.17 13.05
N SER A 55 -15.62 -0.11 13.35
CA SER A 55 -14.84 -0.63 14.48
C SER A 55 -13.51 -1.22 14.05
N VAL A 56 -13.32 -1.41 12.75
CA VAL A 56 -12.06 -1.78 12.11
C VAL A 56 -11.98 -1.01 10.79
N LEU A 57 -10.89 -0.28 10.62
CA LEU A 57 -10.54 0.48 9.42
C LEU A 57 -9.38 -0.18 8.68
N VAL A 58 -9.14 0.23 7.42
CA VAL A 58 -8.00 -0.28 6.65
C VAL A 58 -6.69 0.19 7.28
N VAL A 59 -6.66 1.42 7.83
CA VAL A 59 -5.48 1.95 8.52
C VAL A 59 -5.05 1.08 9.70
N ASP A 60 -5.97 0.41 10.40
CA ASP A 60 -5.66 -0.43 11.57
C ASP A 60 -4.76 -1.62 11.21
N PHE A 61 -4.80 -2.08 9.96
CA PHE A 61 -3.92 -3.16 9.47
C PHE A 61 -2.46 -2.71 9.34
N LEU A 62 -2.17 -1.40 9.32
CA LEU A 62 -0.82 -0.88 9.32
C LEU A 62 -0.18 -0.91 10.72
N ASP A 63 -1.01 -0.83 11.77
CA ASP A 63 -0.53 -0.71 13.15
C ASP A 63 -0.31 -2.08 13.82
N GLY A 64 -0.98 -3.15 13.39
CA GLY A 64 -0.75 -4.46 14.03
C GLY A 64 -1.62 -5.63 13.61
N TYR A 65 -2.16 -5.65 12.39
CA TYR A 65 -3.10 -6.68 11.88
C TYR A 65 -4.21 -7.02 12.90
N PRO A 66 -5.35 -6.30 12.88
CA PRO A 66 -6.40 -6.49 13.87
C PRO A 66 -6.91 -7.93 13.89
N GLU A 67 -7.18 -8.45 15.09
CA GLU A 67 -7.67 -9.82 15.27
C GLU A 67 -9.03 -10.04 14.60
N GLU A 68 -9.21 -11.18 13.93
CA GLU A 68 -10.50 -11.55 13.35
C GLU A 68 -11.51 -11.83 14.48
N PRO A 69 -12.65 -11.11 14.51
CA PRO A 69 -13.65 -11.33 15.55
C PRO A 69 -14.34 -12.69 15.35
N ILE A 70 -14.24 -13.54 16.38
CA ILE A 70 -14.89 -14.85 16.41
C ILE A 70 -16.30 -14.69 16.99
N ILE A 71 -17.32 -14.92 16.16
CA ILE A 71 -18.72 -14.90 16.60
C ILE A 71 -19.06 -16.26 17.22
N LYS A 72 -18.96 -16.38 18.56
CA LYS A 72 -19.48 -17.53 19.31
C LYS A 72 -20.89 -17.19 19.78
N ILE A 73 -21.91 -17.71 19.11
CA ILE A 73 -23.30 -17.57 19.56
C ILE A 73 -23.53 -18.64 20.63
N GLY A 74 -23.36 -18.27 21.89
CA GLY A 74 -23.67 -19.10 23.06
C GLY A 74 -24.91 -18.60 23.81
N GLU A 75 -25.38 -19.38 24.78
CA GLU A 75 -26.55 -19.08 25.63
C GLU A 75 -26.39 -17.80 26.47
N THR A 76 -25.15 -17.36 26.70
CA THR A 76 -24.80 -16.18 27.51
C THR A 76 -24.60 -14.88 26.72
N THR A 77 -24.59 -14.93 25.38
CA THR A 77 -24.34 -13.75 24.55
C THR A 77 -25.63 -12.93 24.40
N SER A 78 -25.59 -11.64 24.80
CA SER A 78 -26.77 -10.79 24.63
C SER A 78 -27.05 -10.53 23.15
N LYS A 79 -28.31 -10.18 22.81
CA LYS A 79 -28.67 -9.84 21.43
C LYS A 79 -27.89 -8.63 20.90
N GLU A 80 -27.56 -7.70 21.78
CA GLU A 80 -26.81 -6.48 21.48
C GLU A 80 -25.33 -6.80 21.24
N GLU A 81 -24.71 -7.60 22.10
CA GLU A 81 -23.33 -8.07 21.91
C GLU A 81 -23.18 -8.88 20.62
N ALA A 82 -24.15 -9.75 20.33
CA ALA A 82 -24.15 -10.52 19.09
C ALA A 82 -24.29 -9.61 17.85
N LYS A 83 -25.02 -8.49 17.96
CA LYS A 83 -25.14 -7.49 16.89
C LYS A 83 -23.83 -6.73 16.71
N GLU A 84 -23.19 -6.30 17.78
CA GLU A 84 -21.89 -5.62 17.73
C GLU A 84 -20.79 -6.51 17.14
N LEU A 85 -20.72 -7.78 17.55
CA LEU A 85 -19.76 -8.75 16.99
C LEU A 85 -19.97 -8.98 15.49
N ARG A 86 -21.23 -8.99 15.02
CA ARG A 86 -21.54 -9.09 13.59
C ARG A 86 -21.06 -7.86 12.83
N TRP A 87 -21.34 -6.65 13.35
CA TRP A 87 -20.83 -5.41 12.75
C TRP A 87 -19.31 -5.38 12.72
N ARG A 88 -18.66 -5.71 13.84
CA ARG A 88 -17.20 -5.79 13.92
C ARG A 88 -16.62 -6.76 12.90
N ARG A 89 -17.26 -7.93 12.70
CA ARG A 89 -16.82 -8.89 11.68
C ARG A 89 -17.00 -8.37 10.26
N GLN A 90 -18.10 -7.67 9.99
CA GLN A 90 -18.32 -7.03 8.69
C GLN A 90 -17.26 -5.95 8.41
N HIS A 91 -16.98 -5.09 9.40
CA HIS A 91 -15.95 -4.06 9.30
C HIS A 91 -14.57 -4.66 9.06
N TRP A 92 -14.22 -5.69 9.84
CA TRP A 92 -12.96 -6.43 9.69
C TRP A 92 -12.83 -7.06 8.30
N THR A 93 -13.87 -7.74 7.81
CA THR A 93 -13.85 -8.40 6.49
C THR A 93 -13.66 -7.39 5.36
N ARG A 94 -14.35 -6.24 5.44
CA ARG A 94 -14.18 -5.15 4.47
C ARG A 94 -12.76 -4.61 4.50
N ALA A 95 -12.24 -4.29 5.68
CA ALA A 95 -10.92 -3.69 5.84
C ALA A 95 -9.80 -4.65 5.40
N ASN A 96 -9.88 -5.92 5.80
CA ASN A 96 -8.94 -6.97 5.39
C ASN A 96 -8.94 -7.15 3.87
N SER A 97 -10.13 -7.24 3.25
CA SER A 97 -10.25 -7.38 1.79
C SER A 97 -9.68 -6.17 1.04
N ALA A 98 -9.96 -4.95 1.52
CA ALA A 98 -9.42 -3.73 0.94
C ALA A 98 -7.89 -3.67 1.06
N MET A 99 -7.33 -4.04 2.22
CA MET A 99 -5.88 -4.11 2.41
C MET A 99 -5.23 -5.13 1.47
N LEU A 100 -5.79 -6.34 1.36
CA LEU A 100 -5.28 -7.36 0.45
C LEU A 100 -5.34 -6.91 -1.01
N ASN A 101 -6.42 -6.25 -1.42
CA ASN A 101 -6.55 -5.71 -2.77
C ASN A 101 -5.49 -4.62 -3.03
N LEU A 102 -5.27 -3.74 -2.06
CA LEU A 102 -4.24 -2.70 -2.14
C LEU A 102 -2.83 -3.29 -2.27
N LEU A 103 -2.53 -4.31 -1.48
CA LEU A 103 -1.25 -5.01 -1.56
C LEU A 103 -1.08 -5.68 -2.93
N ASN A 104 -2.10 -6.36 -3.45
CA ASN A 104 -2.06 -6.99 -4.78
C ASN A 104 -1.82 -5.98 -5.92
N GLN A 105 -2.44 -4.80 -5.85
CA GLN A 105 -2.18 -3.72 -6.81
C GLN A 105 -0.78 -3.12 -6.66
N SER A 106 -0.30 -2.97 -5.42
CA SER A 106 1.05 -2.44 -5.18
C SER A 106 2.15 -3.40 -5.64
N VAL A 107 1.97 -4.71 -5.43
CA VAL A 107 2.92 -5.75 -5.83
C VAL A 107 3.00 -5.84 -7.35
N THR A 108 1.87 -5.84 -8.05
CA THR A 108 1.88 -5.87 -9.53
C THR A 108 2.52 -4.61 -10.12
N ASN A 109 2.24 -3.42 -9.58
CA ASN A 109 2.83 -2.17 -10.08
C ASN A 109 4.33 -2.00 -9.72
N THR A 110 4.78 -2.52 -8.57
CA THR A 110 6.19 -2.45 -8.17
C THR A 110 7.04 -3.53 -8.85
N PHE A 111 6.49 -4.74 -8.99
CA PHE A 111 7.22 -5.86 -9.61
C PHE A 111 7.41 -5.64 -11.12
N LEU A 112 6.42 -5.05 -11.81
CA LEU A 112 6.53 -4.72 -13.24
C LEU A 112 7.42 -3.49 -13.54
N SER A 113 7.57 -2.56 -12.59
CA SER A 113 8.46 -1.40 -12.76
C SER A 113 9.93 -1.67 -12.42
N VAL A 114 10.23 -2.83 -11.83
CA VAL A 114 11.58 -3.31 -11.52
C VAL A 114 12.04 -4.40 -12.49
N LEU A 115 11.16 -4.88 -13.38
CA LEU A 115 11.61 -5.72 -14.49
C LEU A 115 12.61 -4.91 -15.34
N PRO A 116 13.82 -5.44 -15.60
CA PRO A 116 14.69 -4.81 -16.57
C PRO A 116 13.95 -4.76 -17.92
N ASP A 117 14.35 -3.84 -18.79
CA ASP A 117 13.70 -3.53 -20.06
C ASP A 117 13.92 -4.52 -21.25
N PRO A 118 14.46 -5.77 -21.18
CA PRO A 118 14.73 -6.49 -22.41
C PRO A 118 13.49 -7.12 -23.06
N VAL A 119 12.31 -7.08 -22.43
CA VAL A 119 11.09 -7.68 -23.04
C VAL A 119 10.48 -6.79 -24.14
N SER A 120 10.83 -5.50 -24.19
CA SER A 120 10.39 -4.62 -25.30
C SER A 120 11.30 -4.67 -26.54
N SER A 121 12.41 -5.42 -26.53
CA SER A 121 13.36 -5.48 -27.65
C SER A 121 13.47 -6.86 -28.32
N MET A 122 12.56 -7.80 -28.08
CA MET A 122 12.44 -8.95 -28.97
C MET A 122 11.84 -8.45 -30.28
N ARG A 123 12.72 -8.28 -31.28
CA ARG A 123 12.31 -8.10 -32.67
C ARG A 123 11.32 -9.23 -33.01
N PRO A 124 10.23 -8.94 -33.74
CA PRO A 124 9.34 -10.00 -34.22
C PRO A 124 10.23 -11.04 -34.90
N CYS A 125 10.09 -12.31 -34.52
CA CYS A 125 10.67 -13.37 -35.31
C CYS A 125 9.96 -13.31 -36.67
N ASP A 126 10.69 -12.95 -37.73
CA ASP A 126 10.22 -13.06 -39.09
C ASP A 126 9.91 -14.55 -39.33
N ILE A 127 8.61 -14.87 -39.48
CA ILE A 127 8.10 -16.18 -39.94
C ILE A 127 7.72 -16.02 -41.41
#